data_AF-A0A974WW96-F1
#
_entry.id   AF-A0A974WW96-F1
#
_cell.length_a   1.000
_cell.length_b   1.000
_cell.length_c   1.000
_cell.angle_alpha   90.00
_cell.angle_beta   90.00
_cell.angle_gamma   90.00
#
_symmetry.space_group_name_H-M   'P 1'
#
loop_
_entity.id
_entity.type
_entity.pdbx_description
1 polymer ?
#
loop_
_entity_poly.entity_id
_entity_poly.type
_entity_poly.pdbx_seq_one_letter_code
_entity_poly.pdbx_strand_id
1 'polypeptide(L)'
;MSWNGKNFNRPLIMLDYAFVQDVIEKNAYEPDEDVESLIYEHMTSEKLILLLRSKGMLKEACDFMSYCINRRVGVWWAYSCVEAVNLEIEEQKKICPLSEQEQFKKEAKEKIADLADKSEINEILAKLKISREKFISDMETLAGPKITDSKNPLFQVQEAIREKQEQQNIKSTIEEMENALNNAPPEKLSKAKRIIEKAFLTYEQKNGIHPLEQLKNEIKKSICPEPLPENTELRDKYVNAIKGRCQEVKDFIKKTVNETFPLKISGMPKKMSPKRAQDAMFAIKRWVLTPTDENGRTAFLLGKKICNTPEGLCAVSSFWAGTDLVPEQKEKVFAPPGLLANGLRNVIFMCAKKRGGSKSYDERYEEYFNIGIDCLTGVRTWDKEWKKKTPTVKGKLNDELDSKSGFGRH
;
A
#
# COMPACT_ATOMS: atom_id res chain seq x y z
N MET A 1 23.09 -17.76 -2.31
CA MET A 1 22.67 -18.23 -3.64
C MET A 1 23.87 -18.18 -4.58
N SER A 2 24.30 -19.31 -5.14
CA SER A 2 25.44 -19.37 -6.07
C SER A 2 25.00 -18.93 -7.47
N TRP A 3 25.59 -17.84 -7.96
CA TRP A 3 25.29 -17.22 -9.25
C TRP A 3 25.85 -18.05 -10.42
N ASN A 4 25.00 -18.51 -11.33
CA ASN A 4 25.41 -19.21 -12.56
C ASN A 4 25.59 -18.19 -13.69
N GLY A 5 26.81 -17.73 -13.94
CA GLY A 5 27.16 -16.70 -14.93
C GLY A 5 26.82 -16.97 -16.42
N LYS A 6 25.96 -17.95 -16.71
CA LYS A 6 25.57 -18.32 -18.09
C LYS A 6 24.57 -17.35 -18.74
N ASN A 7 23.86 -16.52 -17.97
CA ASN A 7 22.81 -15.65 -18.52
C ASN A 7 23.31 -14.25 -18.97
N PHE A 8 24.53 -13.84 -18.62
CA PHE A 8 25.03 -12.47 -18.91
C PHE A 8 25.86 -12.33 -20.19
N ASN A 9 26.12 -13.42 -20.90
CA ASN A 9 26.80 -13.32 -22.21
C ASN A 9 25.84 -12.88 -23.34
N ARG A 10 24.60 -12.49 -23.02
CA ARG A 10 23.62 -12.05 -24.02
C ARG A 10 23.45 -10.53 -23.92
N PRO A 11 23.69 -9.79 -25.02
CA PRO A 11 23.46 -8.36 -25.02
C PRO A 11 21.97 -8.03 -24.76
N LEU A 12 21.71 -6.93 -24.07
CA LEU A 12 20.36 -6.41 -23.85
C LEU A 12 19.87 -5.68 -25.12
N ILE A 13 19.36 -6.45 -26.09
CA ILE A 13 19.03 -5.97 -27.44
C ILE A 13 17.75 -5.11 -27.53
N MET A 14 16.90 -5.10 -26.50
CA MET A 14 15.61 -4.37 -26.51
C MET A 14 15.63 -3.06 -25.69
N LEU A 15 16.80 -2.43 -25.56
CA LEU A 15 16.94 -1.10 -24.98
C LEU A 15 16.75 -0.04 -26.07
N ASP A 16 15.89 0.96 -25.83
CA ASP A 16 15.69 2.10 -26.74
C ASP A 16 16.87 3.10 -26.69
N TYR A 17 17.63 3.10 -25.58
CA TYR A 17 18.74 4.03 -25.35
C TYR A 17 20.00 3.30 -24.88
N ALA A 18 21.11 3.54 -25.58
CA ALA A 18 22.40 2.94 -25.25
C ALA A 18 23.04 3.56 -24.00
N PHE A 19 22.86 4.86 -23.77
CA PHE A 19 23.47 5.62 -22.68
C PHE A 19 22.45 6.13 -21.67
N VAL A 20 22.85 6.21 -20.40
CA VAL A 20 22.00 6.70 -19.30
C VAL A 20 21.58 8.15 -19.52
N GLN A 21 22.48 8.99 -20.06
CA GLN A 21 22.20 10.40 -20.33
C GLN A 21 21.03 10.60 -21.30
N ASP A 22 20.93 9.75 -22.34
CA ASP A 22 19.81 9.78 -23.27
C ASP A 22 18.47 9.46 -22.56
N VAL A 23 18.49 8.56 -21.58
CA VAL A 23 17.29 8.19 -20.81
C VAL A 23 16.82 9.36 -19.95
N ILE A 24 17.75 10.07 -19.30
CA ILE A 24 17.47 11.27 -18.50
C ILE A 24 16.87 12.36 -19.39
N GLU A 25 17.54 12.71 -20.49
CA GLU A 25 17.15 13.83 -21.35
C GLU A 25 15.89 13.54 -22.17
N LYS A 26 15.81 12.37 -22.81
CA LYS A 26 14.76 12.07 -23.80
C LYS A 26 13.53 11.44 -23.17
N ASN A 27 13.69 10.75 -22.03
CA ASN A 27 12.61 10.04 -21.35
C ASN A 27 12.25 10.61 -19.97
N ALA A 28 12.84 11.75 -19.59
CA ALA A 28 12.58 12.45 -18.32
C ALA A 28 12.75 11.51 -17.12
N TYR A 29 13.82 10.72 -17.12
CA TYR A 29 14.19 9.91 -15.97
C TYR A 29 14.88 10.78 -14.93
N GLU A 30 14.33 10.80 -13.71
CA GLU A 30 14.87 11.49 -12.55
C GLU A 30 15.44 10.42 -11.61
N PRO A 31 16.78 10.20 -11.59
CA PRO A 31 17.38 9.26 -10.66
C PRO A 31 17.25 9.77 -9.22
N ASP A 32 17.02 8.86 -8.29
CA ASP A 32 17.13 9.15 -6.85
C ASP A 32 18.61 9.41 -6.49
N GLU A 33 18.89 10.13 -5.40
CA GLU A 33 20.26 10.51 -4.98
C GLU A 33 21.24 9.33 -4.91
N ASP A 34 20.77 8.20 -4.38
CA ASP A 34 21.54 6.95 -4.30
C ASP A 34 21.93 6.42 -5.69
N VAL A 35 21.03 6.53 -6.67
CA VAL A 35 21.27 6.10 -8.07
C VAL A 35 22.13 7.11 -8.80
N GLU A 36 21.89 8.41 -8.60
CA GLU A 36 22.64 9.50 -9.22
C GLU A 36 24.13 9.41 -8.88
N SER A 37 24.46 9.08 -7.63
CA SER A 37 25.85 8.88 -7.18
C SER A 37 26.61 7.76 -7.92
N LEU A 38 25.89 6.87 -8.61
CA LEU A 38 26.48 5.75 -9.37
C LEU A 38 26.74 6.12 -10.83
N ILE A 39 26.08 7.15 -11.35
CA ILE A 39 26.12 7.52 -12.76
C ILE A 39 27.42 8.29 -13.02
N TYR A 40 28.18 7.86 -14.01
CA TYR A 40 29.37 8.56 -14.50
C TYR A 40 29.25 8.85 -16.00
N GLU A 41 30.11 9.73 -16.50
CA GLU A 41 30.12 10.17 -17.89
C GLU A 41 30.20 8.98 -18.87
N HIS A 42 29.33 8.97 -19.88
CA HIS A 42 29.22 7.89 -20.87
C HIS A 42 28.86 6.50 -20.30
N MET A 43 28.25 6.42 -19.12
CA MET A 43 27.69 5.16 -18.62
C MET A 43 26.60 4.62 -19.57
N THR A 44 26.71 3.34 -19.94
CA THR A 44 25.68 2.66 -20.75
C THR A 44 24.51 2.23 -19.88
N SER A 45 23.30 2.22 -20.45
CA SER A 45 22.08 1.79 -19.75
C SER A 45 22.22 0.36 -19.21
N GLU A 46 22.80 -0.55 -20.00
CA GLU A 46 23.09 -1.92 -19.58
C GLU A 46 24.01 -1.97 -18.35
N LYS A 47 25.09 -1.17 -18.33
CA LYS A 47 26.00 -1.12 -17.17
C LYS A 47 25.28 -0.63 -15.91
N LEU A 48 24.41 0.38 -16.00
CA LEU A 48 23.67 0.87 -14.84
C LEU A 48 22.72 -0.20 -14.29
N ILE A 49 21.96 -0.89 -15.15
CA ILE A 49 21.06 -1.98 -14.76
C ILE A 49 21.82 -3.08 -13.99
N LEU A 50 22.98 -3.49 -14.53
CA LEU A 50 23.82 -4.52 -13.91
C LEU A 50 24.44 -4.05 -12.58
N LEU A 51 24.86 -2.79 -12.52
CA LEU A 51 25.41 -2.18 -11.32
C LEU A 51 24.36 -2.12 -10.19
N LEU A 52 23.14 -1.65 -10.48
CA LEU A 52 22.04 -1.61 -9.51
C LEU A 52 21.70 -3.00 -8.97
N ARG A 53 21.64 -4.02 -9.85
CA ARG A 53 21.48 -5.42 -9.44
C ARG A 53 22.59 -5.87 -8.50
N SER A 54 23.85 -5.57 -8.83
CA SER A 54 25.00 -6.01 -8.02
C SER A 54 25.01 -5.40 -6.62
N LYS A 55 24.39 -4.21 -6.46
CA LYS A 55 24.20 -3.53 -5.17
C LYS A 55 22.92 -3.97 -4.44
N GLY A 56 22.12 -4.89 -4.99
CA GLY A 56 20.84 -5.30 -4.41
C GLY A 56 19.71 -4.28 -4.58
N MET A 57 19.91 -3.22 -5.37
CA MET A 57 18.94 -2.15 -5.63
C MET A 57 17.96 -2.58 -6.73
N LEU A 58 17.24 -3.68 -6.51
CA LEU A 58 16.40 -4.34 -7.53
C LEU A 58 15.18 -3.51 -7.92
N LYS A 59 14.63 -2.73 -6.98
CA LYS A 59 13.53 -1.82 -7.25
C LYS A 59 13.99 -0.73 -8.19
N GLU A 60 15.10 -0.07 -7.88
CA GLU A 60 15.68 1.02 -8.66
C GLU A 60 16.12 0.51 -10.04
N ALA A 61 16.64 -0.73 -10.11
CA ALA A 61 16.94 -1.37 -11.39
C ALA A 61 15.69 -1.57 -12.25
N CYS A 62 14.58 -2.06 -11.67
CA CYS A 62 13.29 -2.17 -12.37
C CYS A 62 12.73 -0.80 -12.78
N ASP A 63 12.87 0.20 -11.90
CA ASP A 63 12.42 1.56 -12.17
C ASP A 63 13.19 2.13 -13.38
N PHE A 64 14.53 2.11 -13.36
CA PHE A 64 15.35 2.54 -14.49
C PHE A 64 15.08 1.75 -15.78
N MET A 65 14.94 0.42 -15.68
CA MET A 65 14.57 -0.43 -16.82
C MET A 65 13.28 0.02 -17.49
N SER A 66 12.29 0.48 -16.72
CA SER A 66 11.01 0.96 -17.25
C SER A 66 11.17 2.21 -18.13
N TYR A 67 12.25 2.99 -17.95
CA TYR A 67 12.56 4.17 -18.77
C TYR A 67 13.42 3.86 -19.99
N CYS A 68 14.19 2.77 -20.02
CA CYS A 68 15.08 2.47 -21.15
C CYS A 68 14.62 1.30 -22.03
N ILE A 69 13.63 0.52 -21.59
CA ILE A 69 13.10 -0.61 -22.36
C ILE A 69 12.25 -0.16 -23.54
N ASN A 70 12.34 -0.89 -24.66
CA ASN A 70 11.45 -0.68 -25.79
C ASN A 70 9.98 -0.69 -25.36
N ARG A 71 9.21 0.31 -25.79
CA ARG A 71 7.81 0.53 -25.37
C ARG A 71 6.94 -0.73 -25.41
N ARG A 72 7.00 -1.52 -26.49
CA ARG A 72 6.20 -2.75 -26.63
C ARG A 72 6.70 -3.85 -25.70
N VAL A 73 8.02 -3.98 -25.57
CA VAL A 73 8.67 -4.96 -24.68
C VAL A 73 8.39 -4.62 -23.22
N GLY A 74 8.37 -3.34 -22.85
CA GLY A 74 8.00 -2.88 -21.50
C GLY A 74 6.58 -3.27 -21.11
N VAL A 75 5.60 -3.11 -22.02
CA VAL A 75 4.23 -3.58 -21.78
C VAL A 75 4.16 -5.10 -21.63
N TRP A 76 4.91 -5.85 -22.46
CA TRP A 76 4.98 -7.30 -22.34
C TRP A 76 5.65 -7.77 -21.03
N TRP A 77 6.68 -7.07 -20.59
CA TRP A 77 7.32 -7.30 -19.30
C TRP A 77 6.35 -7.08 -18.14
N ALA A 78 5.67 -5.93 -18.11
CA ALA A 78 4.66 -5.64 -17.10
C ALA A 78 3.53 -6.68 -17.09
N TYR A 79 3.00 -7.05 -18.27
CA TYR A 79 2.03 -8.13 -18.43
C TYR A 79 2.53 -9.45 -17.82
N SER A 80 3.79 -9.81 -18.08
CA SER A 80 4.41 -11.03 -17.56
C SER A 80 4.54 -11.02 -16.04
N CYS A 81 4.87 -9.87 -15.44
CA CYS A 81 4.91 -9.71 -13.98
C CYS A 81 3.51 -9.85 -13.35
N VAL A 82 2.48 -9.28 -13.99
CA VAL A 82 1.08 -9.44 -13.56
C VAL A 82 0.63 -10.90 -13.65
N GLU A 83 1.00 -11.62 -14.70
CA GLU A 83 0.70 -13.05 -14.82
C GLU A 83 1.46 -13.86 -13.77
N ALA A 84 2.74 -13.57 -13.51
CA ALA A 84 3.56 -14.25 -12.52
C ALA A 84 2.96 -14.14 -11.11
N VAL A 85 2.60 -12.93 -10.65
CA VAL A 85 1.99 -12.76 -9.32
C VAL A 85 0.61 -13.42 -9.21
N ASN A 86 -0.17 -13.43 -10.29
CA ASN A 86 -1.47 -14.09 -10.31
C ASN A 86 -1.30 -15.62 -10.20
N LEU A 87 -0.34 -16.20 -10.93
CA LEU A 87 -0.03 -17.63 -10.83
C LEU A 87 0.46 -17.99 -9.43
N GLU A 88 1.36 -17.21 -8.85
CA GLU A 88 1.85 -17.39 -7.48
C GLU A 88 0.69 -17.42 -6.47
N ILE A 89 -0.23 -16.46 -6.56
CA ILE A 89 -1.41 -16.39 -5.67
C ILE A 89 -2.31 -17.61 -5.87
N GLU A 90 -2.57 -18.04 -7.11
CA GLU A 90 -3.41 -19.20 -7.39
C GLU A 90 -2.77 -20.52 -6.94
N GLU A 91 -1.45 -20.67 -7.06
CA GLU A 91 -0.71 -21.81 -6.53
C GLU A 91 -0.76 -21.85 -5.01
N GLN A 92 -0.58 -20.70 -4.34
CA GLN A 92 -0.68 -20.62 -2.90
C GLN A 92 -2.08 -20.98 -2.40
N LYS A 93 -3.14 -20.58 -3.11
CA LYS A 93 -4.53 -20.97 -2.78
C LYS A 93 -4.76 -22.48 -2.87
N LYS A 94 -4.08 -23.18 -3.78
CA LYS A 94 -4.16 -24.65 -3.88
C LYS A 94 -3.47 -25.33 -2.70
N ILE A 95 -2.37 -24.76 -2.22
CA ILE A 95 -1.61 -25.30 -1.08
C ILE A 95 -2.31 -25.00 0.25
N CYS A 96 -2.80 -23.76 0.41
CA CYS A 96 -3.44 -23.28 1.64
C CYS A 96 -4.74 -22.55 1.30
N PRO A 97 -5.90 -23.24 1.28
CA PRO A 97 -7.19 -22.68 0.85
C PRO A 97 -7.82 -21.70 1.85
N LEU A 98 -7.05 -21.22 2.85
CA LEU A 98 -7.52 -20.21 3.79
C LEU A 98 -7.97 -18.96 3.03
N SER A 99 -9.10 -18.40 3.46
CA SER A 99 -9.59 -17.15 2.91
C SER A 99 -8.59 -16.02 3.15
N GLU A 100 -8.58 -15.01 2.28
CA GLU A 100 -7.70 -13.83 2.41
C GLU A 100 -7.84 -13.15 3.79
N GLN A 101 -9.04 -13.21 4.38
CA GLN A 101 -9.29 -12.71 5.74
C GLN A 101 -8.63 -13.57 6.82
N GLU A 102 -8.57 -14.88 6.64
CA GLU A 102 -7.91 -15.80 7.58
C GLU A 102 -6.39 -15.71 7.48
N GLN A 103 -5.85 -15.56 6.27
CA GLN A 103 -4.42 -15.26 6.08
C GLN A 103 -4.07 -13.93 6.75
N PHE A 104 -4.86 -12.88 6.53
CA PHE A 104 -4.63 -11.60 7.21
C PHE A 104 -4.71 -11.72 8.73
N LYS A 105 -5.70 -12.46 9.26
CA LYS A 105 -5.80 -12.72 10.70
C LYS A 105 -4.60 -13.52 11.22
N LYS A 106 -4.06 -14.45 10.44
CA LYS A 106 -2.89 -15.25 10.78
C LYS A 106 -1.63 -14.37 10.77
N GLU A 107 -1.36 -13.64 9.70
CA GLU A 107 -0.24 -12.70 9.59
C GLU A 107 -0.30 -11.61 10.68
N ALA A 108 -1.49 -11.06 10.94
CA ALA A 108 -1.67 -10.10 12.02
C ALA A 108 -1.36 -10.75 13.38
N LYS A 109 -1.79 -11.99 13.62
CA LYS A 109 -1.44 -12.74 14.83
C LYS A 109 0.06 -13.04 14.93
N GLU A 110 0.70 -13.42 13.84
CA GLU A 110 2.15 -13.68 13.78
C GLU A 110 2.94 -12.40 14.01
N LYS A 111 2.60 -11.28 13.35
CA LYS A 111 3.22 -9.98 13.64
C LYS A 111 2.96 -9.50 15.06
N ILE A 112 1.76 -9.72 15.59
CA ILE A 112 1.47 -9.46 17.02
C ILE A 112 2.33 -10.36 17.91
N ALA A 113 2.61 -11.60 17.51
CA ALA A 113 3.47 -12.53 18.23
C ALA A 113 4.96 -12.13 18.15
N ASP A 114 5.44 -11.71 16.99
CA ASP A 114 6.79 -11.18 16.78
C ASP A 114 7.00 -9.88 17.57
N LEU A 115 6.01 -8.98 17.54
CA LEU A 115 5.99 -7.79 18.43
C LEU A 115 5.81 -8.17 19.91
N ALA A 116 5.30 -9.37 20.19
CA ALA A 116 5.19 -9.91 21.54
C ALA A 116 6.42 -10.72 21.98
N ASP A 117 7.44 -10.88 21.12
CA ASP A 117 8.79 -11.28 21.53
C ASP A 117 9.44 -10.08 22.25
N LYS A 118 8.89 -9.83 23.45
CA LYS A 118 9.05 -8.65 24.28
C LYS A 118 10.40 -8.59 24.97
N SER A 119 11.51 -9.06 24.39
CA SER A 119 12.80 -8.89 25.06
C SER A 119 13.12 -7.39 25.21
N GLU A 120 12.98 -6.61 24.14
CA GLU A 120 13.18 -5.15 24.16
C GLU A 120 12.08 -4.41 24.92
N ILE A 121 10.80 -4.80 24.73
CA ILE A 121 9.68 -4.16 25.46
C ILE A 121 9.76 -4.47 26.96
N ASN A 122 10.12 -5.69 27.36
CA ASN A 122 10.29 -6.04 28.77
C ASN A 122 11.55 -5.38 29.35
N GLU A 123 12.61 -5.18 28.56
CA GLU A 123 13.79 -4.42 28.99
C GLU A 123 13.43 -2.95 29.22
N ILE A 124 12.65 -2.33 28.33
CA ILE A 124 12.13 -0.97 28.51
C ILE A 124 11.22 -0.90 29.74
N LEU A 125 10.32 -1.87 29.93
CA LEU A 125 9.45 -1.92 31.12
C LEU A 125 10.25 -2.14 32.41
N ALA A 126 11.32 -2.93 32.39
CA ALA A 126 12.22 -3.11 33.53
C ALA A 126 12.97 -1.81 33.88
N LYS A 127 13.50 -1.10 32.88
CA LYS A 127 14.13 0.22 33.05
C LYS A 127 13.15 1.26 33.63
N LEU A 128 11.88 1.22 33.20
CA LEU A 128 10.82 2.09 33.73
C LEU A 128 10.42 1.72 35.17
N LYS A 129 10.37 0.43 35.52
CA LYS A 129 10.13 0.00 36.92
C LYS A 129 11.24 0.46 37.86
N ILE A 130 12.50 0.28 37.47
CA ILE A 130 13.66 0.74 38.25
C ILE A 130 13.60 2.27 38.43
N SER A 131 13.32 3.01 37.37
CA SER A 131 13.17 4.47 37.45
C SER A 131 12.03 4.90 38.38
N ARG A 132 10.91 4.17 38.36
CA ARG A 132 9.76 4.42 39.24
C ARG A 132 10.09 4.13 40.71
N GLU A 133 10.73 3.00 41.01
CA GLU A 133 11.11 2.62 42.37
C GLU A 133 12.12 3.61 42.96
N LYS A 134 13.09 4.03 42.16
CA LYS A 134 14.03 5.09 42.53
C LYS A 134 13.30 6.39 42.85
N PHE A 135 12.36 6.81 41.99
CA PHE A 135 11.57 8.02 42.23
C PHE A 135 10.73 7.92 43.51
N ILE A 136 10.12 6.77 43.80
CA ILE A 136 9.37 6.55 45.05
C ILE A 136 10.32 6.64 46.26
N SER A 137 11.49 6.00 46.20
CA SER A 137 12.49 6.05 47.27
C SER A 137 13.02 7.47 47.50
N ASP A 138 13.29 8.23 46.44
CA ASP A 138 13.71 9.63 46.53
C ASP A 138 12.61 10.48 47.17
N MET A 139 11.33 10.25 46.82
CA MET A 139 10.18 10.93 47.41
C MET A 139 9.95 10.55 48.88
N GLU A 140 10.14 9.29 49.26
CA GLU A 140 10.06 8.84 50.66
C GLU A 140 11.20 9.43 51.51
N THR A 141 12.39 9.54 50.94
CA THR A 141 13.55 10.17 51.59
C THR A 141 13.33 11.66 51.79
N LEU A 142 12.73 12.34 50.81
CA LEU A 142 12.35 13.76 50.89
C LEU A 142 11.18 14.01 51.85
N ALA A 143 10.26 13.06 52.01
CA ALA A 143 9.09 13.22 52.87
C ALA A 143 9.39 13.11 54.37
N GLY A 144 10.52 12.53 54.75
CA GLY A 144 10.96 12.41 56.15
C GLY A 144 10.08 11.49 57.02
N PRO A 145 10.55 11.07 58.21
CA PRO A 145 9.80 10.15 59.05
C PRO A 145 8.70 10.88 59.83
N LYS A 146 7.46 10.40 59.62
CA LYS A 146 6.23 10.67 60.39
C LYS A 146 5.51 11.99 60.11
N ILE A 147 4.50 11.89 59.25
CA ILE A 147 3.24 12.62 59.45
C ILE A 147 2.10 11.61 59.34
N THR A 148 1.71 11.07 60.49
CA THR A 148 0.45 10.35 60.67
C THR A 148 -0.66 11.38 60.90
N ASP A 149 -1.19 11.94 59.81
CA ASP A 149 -2.53 12.50 59.85
C ASP A 149 -3.09 12.56 58.42
N SER A 150 -4.43 12.52 58.32
CA SER A 150 -5.29 12.25 57.14
C SER A 150 -5.07 13.04 55.82
N LYS A 151 -3.95 13.75 55.66
CA LYS A 151 -3.45 14.38 54.42
C LYS A 151 -2.23 13.62 53.89
N ASN A 152 -2.37 12.31 53.66
CA ASN A 152 -1.27 11.45 53.25
C ASN A 152 -0.69 11.91 51.88
N PRO A 153 0.58 12.37 51.82
CA PRO A 153 1.23 12.79 50.58
C PRO A 153 1.30 11.68 49.56
N LEU A 154 1.33 10.41 49.99
CA LEU A 154 1.36 9.24 49.12
C LEU A 154 0.02 9.06 48.37
N PHE A 155 -1.10 9.46 48.97
CA PHE A 155 -2.41 9.49 48.31
C PHE A 155 -2.50 10.66 47.33
N GLN A 156 -1.99 11.84 47.69
CA GLN A 156 -1.93 12.99 46.78
C GLN A 156 -0.97 12.77 45.61
N VAL A 157 0.14 12.07 45.82
CA VAL A 157 1.09 11.67 44.78
C VAL A 157 0.49 10.55 43.92
N GLN A 158 -0.25 9.59 44.49
CA GLN A 158 -0.97 8.58 43.70
C GLN A 158 -2.10 9.18 42.86
N GLU A 159 -2.86 10.16 43.39
CA GLU A 159 -3.82 10.93 42.60
C GLU A 159 -3.13 11.76 41.52
N ALA A 160 -2.06 12.49 41.85
CA ALA A 160 -1.32 13.27 40.85
C ALA A 160 -0.69 12.39 39.76
N ILE A 161 -0.22 11.18 40.09
CA ILE A 161 0.26 10.19 39.11
C ILE A 161 -0.90 9.68 38.25
N ARG A 162 -2.05 9.37 38.86
CA ARG A 162 -3.25 8.91 38.14
C ARG A 162 -3.80 9.98 37.21
N GLU A 163 -3.89 11.23 37.66
CA GLU A 163 -4.26 12.39 36.85
C GLU A 163 -3.24 12.61 35.72
N LYS A 164 -1.93 12.52 35.99
CA LYS A 164 -0.90 12.68 34.97
C LYS A 164 -0.94 11.57 33.92
N GLN A 165 -1.31 10.35 34.31
CA GLN A 165 -1.43 9.20 33.42
C GLN A 165 -2.72 9.24 32.58
N GLU A 166 -3.83 9.71 33.17
CA GLU A 166 -5.05 10.03 32.42
C GLU A 166 -4.83 11.19 31.44
N GLN A 167 -4.11 12.24 31.85
CA GLN A 167 -3.69 13.33 30.96
C GLN A 167 -2.82 12.81 29.80
N GLN A 168 -1.92 11.86 30.06
CA GLN A 168 -1.04 11.28 29.04
C GLN A 168 -1.82 10.38 28.06
N ASN A 169 -2.80 9.61 28.56
CA ASN A 169 -3.70 8.83 27.72
C ASN A 169 -4.57 9.73 26.83
N ILE A 170 -5.14 10.81 27.40
CA ILE A 170 -5.91 11.81 26.64
C ILE A 170 -5.01 12.47 25.59
N LYS A 171 -3.78 12.85 25.95
CA LYS A 171 -2.82 13.45 25.01
C LYS A 171 -2.47 12.51 23.85
N SER A 172 -2.20 11.23 24.13
CA SER A 172 -1.92 10.23 23.09
C SER A 172 -3.12 10.01 22.16
N THR A 173 -4.34 10.04 22.70
CA THR A 173 -5.57 9.91 21.91
C THR A 173 -5.78 11.15 21.03
N ILE A 174 -5.45 12.35 21.54
CA ILE A 174 -5.47 13.58 20.75
C ILE A 174 -4.40 13.54 19.64
N GLU A 175 -3.18 13.08 19.92
CA GLU A 175 -2.12 12.92 18.92
C GLU A 175 -2.49 11.88 17.85
N GLU A 176 -3.15 10.78 18.20
CA GLU A 176 -3.68 9.80 17.25
C GLU A 176 -4.78 10.39 16.37
N MET A 177 -5.68 11.19 16.96
CA MET A 177 -6.71 11.92 16.21
C MET A 177 -6.10 12.97 15.29
N GLU A 178 -5.09 13.72 15.75
CA GLU A 178 -4.36 14.71 14.95
C GLU A 178 -3.57 14.05 13.82
N ASN A 179 -2.93 12.91 14.06
CA ASN A 179 -2.25 12.13 13.02
C ASN A 179 -3.24 11.54 12.00
N ALA A 180 -4.38 11.03 12.44
CA ALA A 180 -5.44 10.57 11.54
C ALA A 180 -6.02 11.75 10.72
N LEU A 181 -6.07 12.95 11.31
CA LEU A 181 -6.44 14.18 10.63
C LEU A 181 -5.39 14.57 9.59
N ASN A 182 -4.11 14.68 9.98
CA ASN A 182 -2.99 15.14 9.14
C ASN A 182 -2.71 14.21 7.95
N ASN A 183 -3.06 12.93 8.06
CA ASN A 183 -2.96 11.96 6.96
C ASN A 183 -4.19 11.96 6.02
N ALA A 184 -5.24 12.73 6.31
CA ALA A 184 -6.37 12.90 5.40
C ALA A 184 -6.05 13.94 4.31
N PRO A 185 -6.57 13.78 3.08
CA PRO A 185 -6.36 14.75 2.00
C PRO A 185 -6.75 16.18 2.44
N PRO A 186 -5.93 17.23 2.18
CA PRO A 186 -6.11 18.58 2.75
C PRO A 186 -7.49 19.20 2.50
N GLU A 187 -8.09 18.92 1.35
CA GLU A 187 -9.45 19.37 0.99
C GLU A 187 -10.55 18.74 1.86
N LYS A 188 -10.38 17.47 2.26
CA LYS A 188 -11.37 16.77 3.11
C LYS A 188 -11.25 17.21 4.58
N LEU A 189 -10.04 17.59 4.98
CA LEU A 189 -9.64 17.96 6.33
C LEU A 189 -10.19 19.35 6.71
N SER A 190 -10.06 20.34 5.83
CA SER A 190 -10.62 21.69 6.03
C SER A 190 -12.16 21.68 6.06
N LYS A 191 -12.79 20.83 5.23
CA LYS A 191 -14.24 20.65 5.21
C LYS A 191 -14.74 19.94 6.46
N ALA A 192 -14.06 18.89 6.93
CA ALA A 192 -14.41 18.19 8.16
C ALA A 192 -14.29 19.10 9.40
N LYS A 193 -13.18 19.86 9.52
CA LYS A 193 -12.97 20.81 10.64
C LYS A 193 -14.09 21.85 10.74
N ARG A 194 -14.44 22.50 9.62
CA ARG A 194 -15.55 23.48 9.59
C ARG A 194 -16.89 22.89 9.99
N ILE A 195 -17.16 21.63 9.64
CA ILE A 195 -18.44 20.99 9.96
C ILE A 195 -18.48 20.57 11.44
N ILE A 196 -17.37 20.07 11.98
CA ILE A 196 -17.25 19.73 13.40
C ILE A 196 -17.39 20.99 14.26
N GLU A 197 -16.71 22.08 13.92
CA GLU A 197 -16.86 23.37 14.61
C GLU A 197 -18.31 23.87 14.57
N LYS A 198 -18.97 23.80 13.41
CA LYS A 198 -20.37 24.20 13.29
C LYS A 198 -21.30 23.33 14.14
N ALA A 199 -21.05 22.02 14.22
CA ALA A 199 -21.81 21.11 15.06
C ALA A 199 -21.60 21.41 16.56
N PHE A 200 -20.36 21.70 16.97
CA PHE A 200 -20.04 22.07 18.35
C PHE A 200 -20.67 23.40 18.74
N LEU A 201 -20.62 24.42 17.87
CA LEU A 201 -21.30 25.70 18.08
C LEU A 201 -22.82 25.54 18.21
N THR A 202 -23.44 24.71 17.35
CA THR A 202 -24.89 24.45 17.40
C THR A 202 -25.28 23.76 18.71
N TYR A 203 -24.45 22.83 19.18
CA TYR A 203 -24.65 22.15 20.45
C TYR A 203 -24.48 23.10 21.64
N GLU A 204 -23.46 23.95 21.61
CA GLU A 204 -23.17 24.94 22.65
C GLU A 204 -24.28 25.99 22.75
N GLN A 205 -24.80 26.47 21.61
CA GLN A 205 -25.96 27.36 21.58
C GLN A 205 -27.21 26.73 22.20
N LYS A 206 -27.39 25.41 22.04
CA LYS A 206 -28.57 24.70 22.54
C LYS A 206 -28.46 24.32 24.02
N ASN A 207 -27.28 23.91 24.47
CA ASN A 207 -27.07 23.33 25.79
C ASN A 207 -26.31 24.25 26.76
N GLY A 208 -25.81 25.40 26.28
CA GLY A 208 -25.04 26.37 27.05
C GLY A 208 -23.64 25.89 27.48
N ILE A 209 -23.21 24.70 27.03
CA ILE A 209 -21.93 24.09 27.40
C ILE A 209 -21.34 23.43 26.16
N HIS A 210 -20.04 23.64 25.94
CA HIS A 210 -19.30 23.01 24.85
C HIS A 210 -19.31 21.47 25.00
N PRO A 211 -19.54 20.68 23.93
CA PRO A 211 -19.68 19.22 24.02
C PRO A 211 -18.52 18.51 24.75
N LEU A 212 -17.29 18.98 24.50
CA LEU A 212 -16.10 18.43 25.16
C LEU A 212 -16.05 18.76 26.65
N GLU A 213 -16.54 19.93 27.07
CA GLU A 213 -16.65 20.29 28.49
C GLU A 213 -17.76 19.51 29.20
N GLN A 214 -18.88 19.25 28.52
CA GLN A 214 -19.90 18.37 29.07
C GLN A 214 -19.38 16.94 29.24
N LEU A 215 -18.62 16.41 28.27
CA LEU A 215 -17.99 15.10 28.39
C LEU A 215 -17.00 15.06 29.57
N LYS A 216 -16.16 16.09 29.73
CA LYS A 216 -15.26 16.22 30.88
C LYS A 216 -16.02 16.27 32.20
N ASN A 217 -17.13 17.01 32.26
CA ASN A 217 -17.94 17.13 33.47
C ASN A 217 -18.64 15.82 33.83
N GLU A 218 -19.11 15.04 32.86
CA GLU A 218 -19.69 13.71 33.08
C GLU A 218 -18.62 12.67 33.47
N ILE A 219 -17.42 12.77 32.91
CA ILE A 219 -16.25 11.97 33.35
C ILE A 219 -15.91 12.31 34.81
N LYS A 220 -15.81 13.60 35.17
CA LYS A 220 -15.58 14.03 36.56
C LYS A 220 -16.67 13.53 37.51
N LYS A 221 -17.94 13.58 37.11
CA LYS A 221 -19.06 13.04 37.92
C LYS A 221 -19.02 11.52 38.08
N SER A 222 -18.41 10.79 37.15
CA SER A 222 -18.32 9.32 37.20
C SER A 222 -17.05 8.80 37.87
N ILE A 223 -16.05 9.66 38.09
CA ILE A 223 -14.80 9.33 38.80
C ILE A 223 -14.95 9.36 40.33
N CYS A 224 -16.07 9.87 40.88
CA CYS A 224 -16.40 9.72 42.30
C CYS A 224 -17.76 9.03 42.47
N PRO A 225 -17.76 7.77 42.93
CA PRO A 225 -18.00 7.59 44.37
C PRO A 225 -17.02 6.59 45.01
N GLU A 226 -17.10 6.52 46.35
CA GLU A 226 -16.45 5.61 47.30
C GLU A 226 -15.89 4.28 46.75
N PRO A 227 -14.83 3.73 47.38
CA PRO A 227 -14.24 2.45 46.99
C PRO A 227 -15.35 1.41 46.77
N LEU A 228 -15.39 0.86 45.55
CA LEU A 228 -16.37 -0.12 45.12
C LEU A 228 -16.51 -1.19 46.21
N PRO A 229 -17.71 -1.42 46.77
CA PRO A 229 -17.90 -2.49 47.75
C PRO A 229 -17.49 -3.81 47.10
N GLU A 230 -16.72 -4.64 47.80
CA GLU A 230 -16.24 -5.95 47.34
C GLU A 230 -17.37 -6.93 46.96
N ASN A 231 -18.62 -6.56 47.19
CA ASN A 231 -19.79 -7.30 46.76
C ASN A 231 -19.87 -7.35 45.22
N THR A 232 -19.55 -8.53 44.69
CA THR A 232 -19.50 -8.88 43.27
C THR A 232 -20.79 -8.52 42.52
N GLU A 233 -21.96 -8.62 43.16
CA GLU A 233 -23.25 -8.26 42.53
C GLU A 233 -23.40 -6.76 42.25
N LEU A 234 -22.96 -5.91 43.18
CA LEU A 234 -23.05 -4.46 43.01
C LEU A 234 -22.08 -3.98 41.93
N ARG A 235 -20.90 -4.59 41.85
CA ARG A 235 -19.92 -4.33 40.80
C ARG A 235 -20.46 -4.69 39.41
N ASP A 236 -21.06 -5.87 39.26
CA ASP A 236 -21.62 -6.30 37.98
C ASP A 236 -22.79 -5.41 37.54
N LYS A 237 -23.63 -4.99 38.49
CA LYS A 237 -24.71 -4.02 38.24
C LYS A 237 -24.15 -2.68 37.73
N TYR A 238 -23.05 -2.21 38.31
CA TYR A 238 -22.40 -0.95 37.92
C TYR A 238 -21.71 -1.04 36.55
N VAL A 239 -20.98 -2.14 36.31
CA VAL A 239 -20.31 -2.40 35.01
C VAL A 239 -21.33 -2.53 33.89
N ASN A 240 -22.46 -3.20 34.14
CA ASN A 240 -23.53 -3.34 33.15
C ASN A 240 -24.23 -2.00 32.88
N ALA A 241 -24.41 -1.15 33.90
CA ALA A 241 -24.94 0.20 33.71
C ALA A 241 -24.01 1.08 32.85
N ILE A 242 -22.69 1.01 33.08
CA ILE A 242 -21.70 1.72 32.26
C ILE A 242 -21.71 1.20 30.82
N LYS A 243 -21.71 -0.13 30.63
CA LYS A 243 -21.80 -0.74 29.29
C LYS A 243 -23.06 -0.30 28.55
N GLY A 244 -24.21 -0.25 29.24
CA GLY A 244 -25.47 0.25 28.70
C GLY A 244 -25.35 1.69 28.20
N ARG A 245 -24.85 2.60 29.06
CA ARG A 245 -24.64 4.01 28.68
C ARG A 245 -23.63 4.21 27.56
N CYS A 246 -22.53 3.45 27.55
CA CYS A 246 -21.58 3.49 26.45
C CYS A 246 -22.21 3.04 25.12
N GLN A 247 -23.12 2.05 25.17
CA GLN A 247 -23.84 1.59 23.99
C GLN A 247 -24.86 2.63 23.51
N GLU A 248 -25.59 3.27 24.42
CA GLU A 248 -26.51 4.38 24.11
C GLU A 248 -25.78 5.55 23.42
N VAL A 249 -24.61 5.95 23.93
CA VAL A 249 -23.80 7.01 23.31
C VAL A 249 -23.30 6.59 21.91
N LYS A 250 -22.86 5.34 21.73
CA LYS A 250 -22.49 4.81 20.41
C LYS A 250 -23.65 4.85 19.42
N ASP A 251 -24.83 4.44 19.87
CA ASP A 251 -26.03 4.41 19.03
C ASP A 251 -26.51 5.82 18.71
N PHE A 252 -26.42 6.74 19.67
CA PHE A 252 -26.68 8.17 19.43
C PHE A 252 -25.71 8.75 18.40
N ILE A 253 -24.39 8.54 18.55
CA ILE A 253 -23.40 9.00 17.58
C ILE A 253 -23.68 8.39 16.20
N LYS A 254 -23.95 7.09 16.11
CA LYS A 254 -24.26 6.41 14.85
C LYS A 254 -25.53 6.97 14.19
N LYS A 255 -26.57 7.24 14.98
CA LYS A 255 -27.82 7.87 14.52
C LYS A 255 -27.57 9.30 14.05
N THR A 256 -26.94 10.14 14.86
CA THR A 256 -26.61 11.52 14.50
C THR A 256 -25.68 11.60 13.29
N VAL A 257 -24.68 10.71 13.17
CA VAL A 257 -23.82 10.64 11.98
C VAL A 257 -24.64 10.26 10.76
N ASN A 258 -25.52 9.25 10.82
CA ASN A 258 -26.37 8.86 9.70
C ASN A 258 -27.42 9.92 9.30
N GLU A 259 -27.94 10.68 10.27
CA GLU A 259 -28.93 11.75 10.04
C GLU A 259 -28.26 13.02 9.50
N THR A 260 -27.13 13.42 10.09
CA THR A 260 -26.36 14.62 9.71
C THR A 260 -25.57 14.39 8.42
N PHE A 261 -25.14 13.15 8.22
CA PHE A 261 -24.47 12.68 7.03
C PHE A 261 -25.10 11.35 6.61
N PRO A 262 -26.16 11.36 5.78
CA PRO A 262 -26.60 10.17 5.07
C PRO A 262 -25.55 9.83 4.01
N LEU A 263 -24.35 9.44 4.46
CA LEU A 263 -23.34 8.78 3.65
C LEU A 263 -23.91 7.39 3.36
N LYS A 264 -24.85 7.33 2.42
CA LYS A 264 -24.71 6.28 1.42
C LYS A 264 -23.28 6.45 0.92
N ILE A 265 -22.34 5.63 1.37
CA ILE A 265 -21.01 5.49 0.74
C ILE A 265 -21.23 4.81 -0.62
N SER A 266 -22.08 5.44 -1.43
CA SER A 266 -22.23 5.29 -2.86
C SER A 266 -20.94 5.84 -3.44
N GLY A 267 -19.92 5.00 -3.50
CA GLY A 267 -18.58 5.43 -3.90
C GLY A 267 -17.44 4.57 -3.37
N MET A 268 -17.67 3.66 -2.40
CA MET A 268 -16.70 2.58 -2.20
C MET A 268 -16.66 1.78 -3.51
N PRO A 269 -15.49 1.63 -4.15
CA PRO A 269 -15.39 0.94 -5.42
C PRO A 269 -16.01 -0.46 -5.25
N LYS A 270 -17.04 -0.77 -6.05
CA LYS A 270 -17.68 -2.09 -6.04
C LYS A 270 -16.59 -3.14 -6.08
N LYS A 271 -16.69 -4.16 -5.21
CA LYS A 271 -15.76 -5.30 -5.19
C LYS A 271 -15.52 -5.75 -6.63
N MET A 272 -14.26 -5.72 -7.05
CA MET A 272 -13.88 -5.96 -8.42
C MET A 272 -14.32 -7.35 -8.84
N SER A 273 -14.97 -7.48 -10.00
CA SER A 273 -15.27 -8.80 -10.54
C SER A 273 -13.99 -9.37 -11.19
N PRO A 274 -13.59 -10.61 -10.89
CA PRO A 274 -12.42 -11.26 -11.52
C PRO A 274 -12.45 -11.21 -13.05
N LYS A 275 -13.65 -11.28 -13.63
CA LYS A 275 -13.88 -11.15 -15.07
C LYS A 275 -13.30 -9.85 -15.66
N ARG A 276 -13.41 -8.70 -14.97
CA ARG A 276 -12.90 -7.42 -15.48
C ARG A 276 -11.38 -7.38 -15.56
N ALA A 277 -10.70 -7.95 -14.57
CA ALA A 277 -9.25 -8.06 -14.57
C ALA A 277 -8.78 -8.96 -15.73
N GLN A 278 -9.48 -10.07 -15.96
CA GLN A 278 -9.21 -10.97 -17.07
C GLN A 278 -9.44 -10.32 -18.44
N ASP A 279 -10.55 -9.59 -18.60
CA ASP A 279 -10.85 -8.84 -19.83
C ASP A 279 -9.75 -7.81 -20.14
N ALA A 280 -9.24 -7.10 -19.12
CA ALA A 280 -8.13 -6.17 -19.28
C ALA A 280 -6.82 -6.88 -19.69
N MET A 281 -6.51 -8.02 -19.08
CA MET A 281 -5.34 -8.84 -19.47
C MET A 281 -5.42 -9.34 -20.92
N PHE A 282 -6.60 -9.75 -21.38
CA PHE A 282 -6.80 -10.12 -22.78
C PHE A 282 -6.61 -8.93 -23.74
N ALA A 283 -7.08 -7.74 -23.35
CA ALA A 283 -6.89 -6.54 -24.15
C ALA A 283 -5.41 -6.11 -24.24
N ILE A 284 -4.66 -6.16 -23.12
CA ILE A 284 -3.20 -5.94 -23.11
C ILE A 284 -2.52 -6.91 -24.07
N LYS A 285 -2.82 -8.22 -23.94
CA LYS A 285 -2.23 -9.24 -24.80
C LYS A 285 -2.53 -9.00 -26.27
N ARG A 286 -3.77 -8.62 -26.60
CA ARG A 286 -4.17 -8.29 -27.97
C ARG A 286 -3.39 -7.09 -28.51
N TRP A 287 -3.17 -6.05 -27.71
CA TRP A 287 -2.34 -4.91 -28.08
C TRP A 287 -0.86 -5.32 -28.26
N VAL A 288 -0.30 -6.12 -27.35
CA VAL A 288 1.08 -6.61 -27.48
C VAL A 288 1.26 -7.42 -28.76
N LEU A 289 0.28 -8.21 -29.18
CA LEU A 289 0.37 -8.98 -30.43
C LEU A 289 0.18 -8.09 -31.67
N THR A 290 -0.76 -7.14 -31.60
CA THR A 290 -1.13 -6.28 -32.72
C THR A 290 -1.35 -4.85 -32.19
N PRO A 291 -0.30 -4.01 -32.15
CA PRO A 291 -0.35 -2.69 -31.50
C PRO A 291 -1.05 -1.65 -32.39
N THR A 292 -2.35 -1.84 -32.61
CA THR A 292 -3.22 -0.87 -33.32
C THR A 292 -3.89 0.07 -32.34
N ASP A 293 -4.31 1.24 -32.83
CA ASP A 293 -5.00 2.24 -32.02
C ASP A 293 -6.32 1.70 -31.43
N GLU A 294 -7.05 0.88 -32.18
CA GLU A 294 -8.29 0.22 -31.72
C GLU A 294 -8.03 -0.71 -30.53
N ASN A 295 -6.97 -1.52 -30.60
CA ASN A 295 -6.61 -2.44 -29.53
C ASN A 295 -6.16 -1.67 -28.29
N GLY A 296 -5.41 -0.58 -28.47
CA GLY A 296 -4.96 0.27 -27.36
C GLY A 296 -6.11 1.01 -26.69
N ARG A 297 -7.06 1.55 -27.47
CA ARG A 297 -8.29 2.17 -26.93
C ARG A 297 -9.13 1.16 -26.16
N THR A 298 -9.26 -0.06 -26.67
CA THR A 298 -9.96 -1.13 -25.96
C THR A 298 -9.31 -1.42 -24.62
N ALA A 299 -7.96 -1.55 -24.58
CA ALA A 299 -7.21 -1.74 -23.34
C ALA A 299 -7.40 -0.56 -22.38
N PHE A 300 -7.35 0.68 -22.87
CA PHE A 300 -7.59 1.88 -22.06
C PHE A 300 -8.99 1.90 -21.42
N LEU A 301 -10.04 1.63 -22.20
CA LEU A 301 -11.43 1.66 -21.72
C LEU A 301 -11.70 0.60 -20.65
N LEU A 302 -11.08 -0.57 -20.78
CA LEU A 302 -11.16 -1.63 -19.76
C LEU A 302 -10.31 -1.29 -18.54
N GLY A 303 -9.06 -0.86 -18.75
CA GLY A 303 -8.11 -0.51 -17.69
C GLY A 303 -8.58 0.66 -16.82
N LYS A 304 -9.15 1.71 -17.42
CA LYS A 304 -9.71 2.88 -16.71
C LYS A 304 -10.75 2.50 -15.66
N LYS A 305 -11.51 1.42 -15.87
CA LYS A 305 -12.54 0.95 -14.92
C LYS A 305 -11.95 0.26 -13.68
N ILE A 306 -10.68 -0.15 -13.74
CA ILE A 306 -9.98 -0.93 -12.71
C ILE A 306 -8.54 -0.44 -12.51
N CYS A 307 -8.26 0.86 -12.75
CA CYS A 307 -6.91 1.42 -12.74
C CYS A 307 -6.19 1.33 -11.38
N ASN A 308 -6.93 1.00 -10.32
CA ASN A 308 -6.41 0.73 -8.98
C ASN A 308 -5.88 -0.72 -8.81
N THR A 309 -5.79 -1.49 -9.90
CA THR A 309 -5.17 -2.83 -9.91
C THR A 309 -4.02 -2.89 -10.91
N PRO A 310 -3.05 -3.81 -10.71
CA PRO A 310 -1.93 -3.92 -11.62
C PRO A 310 -2.38 -4.29 -13.05
N GLU A 311 -3.43 -5.11 -13.21
CA GLU A 311 -4.04 -5.42 -14.51
C GLU A 311 -4.59 -4.16 -15.19
N GLY A 312 -5.32 -3.33 -14.44
CA GLY A 312 -5.92 -2.12 -14.97
C GLY A 312 -4.89 -1.07 -15.36
N LEU A 313 -3.88 -0.85 -14.52
CA LEU A 313 -2.81 0.09 -14.81
C LEU A 313 -1.92 -0.39 -15.97
N CYS A 314 -1.68 -1.69 -16.09
CA CYS A 314 -0.97 -2.26 -17.24
C CYS A 314 -1.75 -2.04 -18.55
N ALA A 315 -3.08 -2.16 -18.50
CA ALA A 315 -3.95 -1.91 -19.66
C ALA A 315 -3.94 -0.43 -20.08
N VAL A 316 -3.96 0.49 -19.12
CA VAL A 316 -3.77 1.93 -19.41
C VAL A 316 -2.36 2.21 -19.95
N SER A 317 -1.33 1.57 -19.40
CA SER A 317 0.05 1.73 -19.86
C SER A 317 0.24 1.23 -21.30
N SER A 318 -0.46 0.16 -21.70
CA SER A 318 -0.43 -0.33 -23.09
C SER A 318 -0.93 0.70 -24.10
N PHE A 319 -1.92 1.52 -23.72
CA PHE A 319 -2.39 2.63 -24.54
C PHE A 319 -1.32 3.73 -24.66
N TRP A 320 -0.67 4.11 -23.56
CA TRP A 320 0.40 5.12 -23.57
C TRP A 320 1.64 4.68 -24.36
N ALA A 321 1.82 3.37 -24.57
CA ALA A 321 2.99 2.84 -25.26
C ALA A 321 3.02 3.15 -26.76
N GLY A 322 1.88 3.43 -27.40
CA GLY A 322 1.92 3.77 -28.83
C GLY A 322 0.58 4.10 -29.47
N THR A 323 -0.49 4.28 -28.69
CA THR A 323 -1.80 4.64 -29.24
C THR A 323 -1.95 6.16 -29.35
N ASP A 324 -2.53 6.59 -30.46
CA ASP A 324 -2.87 7.99 -30.67
C ASP A 324 -3.95 8.47 -29.68
N LEU A 325 -3.59 9.51 -28.92
CA LEU A 325 -4.42 10.13 -27.90
C LEU A 325 -5.62 10.87 -28.48
N VAL A 326 -5.52 11.37 -29.73
CA VAL A 326 -6.54 12.23 -30.35
C VAL A 326 -6.82 11.78 -31.79
N PRO A 327 -7.58 10.68 -31.99
CA PRO A 327 -7.84 10.10 -33.33
C PRO A 327 -8.43 11.04 -34.37
N GLU A 328 -9.16 12.07 -33.92
CA GLU A 328 -9.89 12.99 -34.80
C GLU A 328 -8.95 14.04 -35.42
N GLN A 329 -7.74 14.20 -34.87
CA GLN A 329 -6.75 15.12 -35.41
C GLN A 329 -5.94 14.47 -36.52
N LYS A 330 -5.50 15.31 -37.48
CA LYS A 330 -4.68 14.86 -38.61
C LYS A 330 -3.28 14.42 -38.17
N GLU A 331 -2.76 15.02 -37.11
CA GLU A 331 -1.45 14.72 -36.54
C GLU A 331 -1.61 13.77 -35.35
N LYS A 332 -0.81 12.70 -35.35
CA LYS A 332 -0.81 11.74 -34.24
C LYS A 332 -0.21 12.37 -32.99
N VAL A 333 -0.94 12.30 -31.89
CA VAL A 333 -0.48 12.79 -30.59
C VAL A 333 -0.17 11.60 -29.70
N PHE A 334 1.11 11.43 -29.36
CA PHE A 334 1.54 10.35 -28.47
C PHE A 334 1.62 10.81 -27.01
N ALA A 335 1.64 9.83 -26.10
CA ALA A 335 1.91 10.08 -24.69
C ALA A 335 3.27 10.80 -24.51
N PRO A 336 3.35 11.81 -23.61
CA PRO A 336 4.59 12.52 -23.34
C PRO A 336 5.68 11.57 -22.83
N PRO A 337 6.96 11.95 -22.97
CA PRO A 337 8.08 11.20 -22.41
C PRO A 337 7.90 10.90 -20.92
N GLY A 338 8.38 9.74 -20.47
CA GLY A 338 8.29 9.30 -19.08
C GLY A 338 6.91 8.79 -18.62
N LEU A 339 5.79 9.16 -19.29
CA LEU A 339 4.46 8.73 -18.84
C LEU A 339 4.28 7.21 -18.88
N LEU A 340 4.72 6.57 -19.97
CA LEU A 340 4.71 5.10 -20.06
C LEU A 340 5.57 4.47 -18.96
N ALA A 341 6.81 4.95 -18.80
CA ALA A 341 7.76 4.42 -17.82
C ALA A 341 7.20 4.50 -16.40
N ASN A 342 6.58 5.62 -16.05
CA ASN A 342 5.85 5.82 -14.80
C ASN A 342 4.66 4.86 -14.65
N GLY A 343 3.95 4.55 -15.72
CA GLY A 343 2.93 3.52 -15.73
C GLY A 343 3.50 2.14 -15.40
N LEU A 344 4.55 1.73 -16.13
CA LEU A 344 5.18 0.42 -15.97
C LEU A 344 5.79 0.22 -14.58
N ARG A 345 6.55 1.20 -14.07
CA ARG A 345 7.16 1.12 -12.72
C ARG A 345 6.09 0.92 -11.63
N ASN A 346 4.97 1.63 -11.76
CA ASN A 346 3.86 1.53 -10.82
C ASN A 346 3.12 0.18 -10.94
N VAL A 347 3.01 -0.40 -12.14
CA VAL A 347 2.48 -1.77 -12.31
C VAL A 347 3.36 -2.77 -11.56
N ILE A 348 4.68 -2.70 -11.73
CA ILE A 348 5.63 -3.61 -11.08
C ILE A 348 5.55 -3.45 -9.56
N PHE A 349 5.53 -2.21 -9.06
CA PHE A 349 5.34 -1.91 -7.65
C PHE A 349 4.02 -2.47 -7.09
N MET A 350 2.91 -2.32 -7.83
CA MET A 350 1.62 -2.89 -7.44
C MET A 350 1.63 -4.42 -7.45
N CYS A 351 2.35 -5.05 -8.37
CA CYS A 351 2.55 -6.50 -8.38
C CYS A 351 3.34 -6.95 -7.15
N ALA A 352 4.42 -6.23 -6.80
CA ALA A 352 5.24 -6.57 -5.64
C ALA A 352 4.44 -6.47 -4.33
N LYS A 353 3.59 -5.43 -4.20
CA LYS A 353 2.72 -5.20 -3.03
C LYS A 353 1.40 -5.96 -3.05
N LYS A 354 1.09 -6.75 -4.08
CA LYS A 354 -0.18 -7.48 -4.17
C LYS A 354 -0.29 -8.47 -3.01
N ARG A 355 -1.44 -8.56 -2.36
CA ARG A 355 -1.63 -9.47 -1.23
C ARG A 355 -1.77 -10.93 -1.69
N GLY A 356 -1.44 -11.86 -0.79
CA GLY A 356 -1.42 -13.30 -1.04
C GLY A 356 -0.10 -13.74 -1.67
N GLY A 357 -0.03 -15.02 -2.08
CA GLY A 357 1.19 -15.63 -2.61
C GLY A 357 2.14 -16.13 -1.52
N SER A 358 3.26 -16.70 -1.93
CA SER A 358 4.28 -17.28 -1.05
C SER A 358 5.57 -16.45 -0.98
N LYS A 359 5.77 -15.52 -1.92
CA LYS A 359 6.99 -14.72 -2.04
C LYS A 359 6.87 -13.42 -1.28
N SER A 360 7.97 -13.03 -0.65
CA SER A 360 8.17 -11.72 -0.04
C SER A 360 8.26 -10.60 -1.09
N TYR A 361 8.26 -9.35 -0.62
CA TYR A 361 8.39 -8.17 -1.47
C TYR A 361 9.70 -8.18 -2.28
N ASP A 362 10.82 -8.49 -1.64
CA ASP A 362 12.15 -8.49 -2.29
C ASP A 362 12.30 -9.66 -3.27
N GLU A 363 11.80 -10.85 -2.92
CA GLU A 363 11.80 -12.02 -3.82
C GLU A 363 10.99 -11.76 -5.09
N ARG A 364 9.87 -11.02 -4.98
CA ARG A 364 9.09 -10.60 -6.15
C ARG A 364 9.86 -9.63 -7.01
N TYR A 365 10.57 -8.65 -6.44
CA TYR A 365 11.40 -7.76 -7.24
C TYR A 365 12.54 -8.50 -7.94
N GLU A 366 13.18 -9.46 -7.29
CA GLU A 366 14.18 -10.32 -7.94
C GLU A 366 13.55 -11.10 -9.11
N GLU A 367 12.35 -11.68 -8.92
CA GLU A 367 11.63 -12.36 -10.01
C GLU A 367 11.30 -11.40 -11.16
N TYR A 368 10.69 -10.24 -10.88
CA TYR A 368 10.29 -9.28 -11.90
C TYR A 368 11.48 -8.70 -12.65
N PHE A 369 12.60 -8.45 -11.95
CA PHE A 369 13.85 -8.06 -12.55
C PHE A 369 14.33 -9.14 -13.54
N ASN A 370 14.35 -10.41 -13.12
CA ASN A 370 14.77 -11.51 -13.98
C ASN A 370 13.82 -11.69 -15.19
N ILE A 371 12.50 -11.53 -15.03
CA ILE A 371 11.55 -11.50 -16.16
C ILE A 371 11.88 -10.35 -17.12
N GLY A 372 12.25 -9.18 -16.59
CA GLY A 372 12.63 -8.02 -17.38
C GLY A 372 13.92 -8.27 -18.19
N ILE A 373 14.94 -8.87 -17.58
CA ILE A 373 16.17 -9.30 -18.27
C ILE A 373 15.85 -10.33 -19.37
N ASP A 374 14.99 -11.31 -19.10
CA ASP A 374 14.55 -12.28 -20.11
C ASP A 374 13.85 -11.61 -21.30
N CYS A 375 13.08 -10.55 -21.06
CA CYS A 375 12.43 -9.77 -22.12
C CYS A 375 13.47 -8.95 -22.89
N LEU A 376 14.39 -8.27 -22.20
CA LEU A 376 15.44 -7.44 -22.81
C LEU A 376 16.41 -8.24 -23.69
N THR A 377 16.69 -9.48 -23.31
CA THR A 377 17.56 -10.41 -24.06
C THR A 377 16.81 -11.17 -25.16
N GLY A 378 15.49 -10.97 -25.32
CA GLY A 378 14.67 -11.72 -26.28
C GLY A 378 14.49 -13.20 -25.95
N VAL A 379 14.78 -13.61 -24.71
CA VAL A 379 14.51 -14.98 -24.23
C VAL A 379 13.02 -15.20 -24.11
N ARG A 380 12.33 -14.25 -23.45
CA ARG A 380 10.89 -14.26 -23.23
C ARG A 380 10.21 -13.28 -24.19
N THR A 381 9.81 -13.77 -25.36
CA THR A 381 9.02 -13.03 -26.34
C THR A 381 7.59 -13.56 -26.40
N TRP A 382 6.64 -12.70 -26.75
CA TRP A 382 5.22 -13.06 -26.91
C TRP A 382 5.01 -14.18 -27.96
N ASP A 383 5.87 -14.27 -28.98
CA ASP A 383 5.77 -15.30 -30.03
C ASP A 383 6.01 -16.72 -29.51
N LYS A 384 6.92 -16.90 -28.55
CA LYS A 384 7.26 -18.22 -28.00
C LYS A 384 6.16 -18.76 -27.09
N GLU A 385 5.49 -17.87 -26.36
CA GLU A 385 4.37 -18.27 -25.51
C GLU A 385 3.14 -18.69 -26.31
N TRP A 386 2.94 -18.08 -27.49
CA TRP A 386 1.87 -18.45 -28.39
C TRP A 386 2.00 -19.92 -28.85
N LYS A 387 3.21 -20.33 -29.25
CA LYS A 387 3.48 -21.68 -29.76
C LYS A 387 3.26 -22.80 -28.73
N LYS A 388 3.23 -22.49 -27.43
CA LYS A 388 2.98 -23.49 -26.37
C LYS A 388 1.49 -23.78 -26.13
N LYS A 389 0.59 -22.89 -26.53
CA LYS A 389 -0.84 -22.92 -26.15
C LYS A 389 -1.80 -23.10 -27.33
N THR A 390 -1.36 -23.10 -28.58
CA THR A 390 -2.20 -23.59 -29.67
C THR A 390 -2.26 -25.11 -29.55
N PRO A 391 -3.39 -25.71 -29.12
CA PRO A 391 -3.58 -27.14 -29.39
C PRO A 391 -3.39 -27.30 -30.89
N THR A 392 -2.66 -28.33 -31.29
CA THR A 392 -2.53 -28.73 -32.69
C THR A 392 -3.92 -29.09 -33.19
N VAL A 393 -4.71 -28.08 -33.56
CA VAL A 393 -5.95 -28.27 -34.30
C VAL A 393 -5.47 -28.75 -35.65
N LYS A 394 -5.54 -30.07 -35.87
CA LYS A 394 -5.39 -30.67 -37.19
C LYS A 394 -6.54 -30.16 -38.06
N GLY A 395 -6.40 -28.96 -38.60
CA GLY A 395 -7.39 -28.31 -39.44
C GLY A 395 -6.73 -27.20 -40.25
N LYS A 396 -7.03 -27.15 -41.55
CA LYS A 396 -6.39 -26.40 -42.65
C LYS A 396 -6.23 -24.86 -42.47
N LEU A 397 -6.49 -24.29 -41.29
CA LEU A 397 -6.46 -22.84 -41.07
C LEU A 397 -5.06 -22.27 -40.77
N ASN A 398 -4.09 -23.11 -40.39
CA ASN A 398 -2.74 -22.62 -40.03
C ASN A 398 -1.88 -22.26 -41.26
N ASP A 399 -2.16 -22.82 -42.43
CA ASP A 399 -1.36 -22.56 -43.65
C ASP A 399 -1.51 -21.11 -44.16
N GLU A 400 -2.61 -20.42 -43.85
CA GLU A 400 -2.84 -19.02 -44.27
C GLU A 400 -2.26 -17.95 -43.32
N LEU A 401 -2.05 -18.29 -42.04
CA LEU A 401 -1.51 -17.35 -41.05
C LEU A 401 0.02 -17.37 -41.04
N ASP A 402 0.63 -18.55 -41.26
CA ASP A 402 2.08 -18.66 -41.37
C ASP A 402 2.60 -18.00 -42.66
N SER A 403 1.81 -17.94 -43.74
CA SER A 403 2.19 -17.27 -44.99
C SER A 403 2.13 -15.73 -44.94
N LYS A 404 1.52 -15.13 -43.91
CA LYS A 404 1.34 -13.67 -43.77
C LYS A 404 2.20 -13.03 -42.69
N SER A 405 2.86 -13.81 -41.84
CA SER A 405 3.82 -13.27 -40.87
C SER A 405 5.15 -12.95 -41.56
N GLY A 406 5.21 -11.78 -42.21
CA GLY A 406 6.38 -11.26 -42.94
C GLY A 406 7.61 -10.91 -42.08
N PHE A 407 7.81 -11.57 -40.94
CA PHE A 407 9.08 -11.51 -40.19
C PHE A 407 10.04 -12.58 -40.74
N GLY A 408 10.33 -12.47 -42.05
CA GLY A 408 11.50 -13.08 -42.65
C GLY A 408 12.73 -12.28 -42.24
N ARG A 409 13.72 -12.95 -41.67
CA ARG A 409 15.02 -12.38 -41.33
C ARG A 409 15.64 -11.72 -42.57
N HIS A 410 15.94 -10.44 -42.48
CA HIS A 410 17.04 -9.83 -43.21
C HIS A 410 18.21 -9.64 -42.25
#